data_AF-A0A9P2W2A2-F1
#
_entry.id   AF-A0A9P2W2A2-F1
#
_cell.length_a   1.000
_cell.length_b   1.000
_cell.length_c   1.000
_cell.angle_alpha   90.00
_cell.angle_beta   90.00
_cell.angle_gamma   90.00
#
_symmetry.space_group_name_H-M   'P 1'
#
loop_
_entity.id
_entity.type
_entity.pdbx_description
1 polymer ?
#
loop_
_entity_poly.entity_id
_entity_poly.type
_entity_poly.pdbx_seq_one_letter_code
_entity_poly.pdbx_strand_id
1 'polypeptide(L)'
;MEKPILINSDEILLVVYGDDQHIGESGPLDENQVLEIVDEADDTVKIFRVNPSEKSCEDISEEIAEVYIQENGWFLDQDRYVHPFIRESDAYEGLLNDLSDEKYNDEMFGTYEQQHRLRLHDVL
;
A
#
# COMPACT_ATOMS: atom_id res chain seq x y z
N MET A 1 -1.57 9.65 -7.30
CA MET A 1 -2.38 10.15 -6.16
C MET A 1 -3.47 11.08 -6.68
N GLU A 2 -4.66 10.56 -6.99
CA GLU A 2 -5.78 11.41 -7.39
C GLU A 2 -6.83 11.63 -6.28
N LYS A 3 -6.85 10.86 -5.19
CA LYS A 3 -7.79 11.09 -4.09
C LYS A 3 -7.18 10.78 -2.71
N PRO A 4 -7.19 11.72 -1.77
CA PRO A 4 -6.84 11.44 -0.38
C PRO A 4 -7.89 10.50 0.23
N ILE A 5 -7.43 9.52 1.01
CA ILE A 5 -8.33 8.61 1.71
C ILE A 5 -8.86 9.32 2.95
N LEU A 6 -10.15 9.63 2.94
CA LEU A 6 -10.86 10.23 4.07
C LEU A 6 -12.15 9.44 4.32
N ILE A 7 -12.44 9.17 5.59
CA ILE A 7 -13.75 8.67 6.03
C ILE A 7 -14.48 9.86 6.65
N ASN A 8 -15.61 10.26 6.08
CA ASN A 8 -16.39 11.38 6.58
C ASN A 8 -17.10 11.03 7.90
N SER A 9 -17.56 12.04 8.64
CA SER A 9 -18.24 11.82 9.93
C SER A 9 -19.56 11.05 9.84
N ASP A 10 -20.16 10.98 8.65
CA ASP A 10 -21.34 10.19 8.34
C ASP A 10 -21.02 8.84 7.67
N GLU A 11 -19.74 8.50 7.56
CA GLU A 11 -19.24 7.27 6.96
C GLU A 11 -18.60 6.36 8.01
N ILE A 12 -18.48 5.09 7.64
CA ILE A 12 -17.91 4.03 8.47
C ILE A 12 -16.82 3.34 7.67
N LEU A 13 -15.64 3.20 8.29
CA LEU A 13 -14.59 2.30 7.84
C LEU A 13 -14.95 0.89 8.30
N LEU A 14 -15.03 -0.06 7.38
CA LEU A 14 -15.25 -1.47 7.69
C LEU A 14 -14.05 -2.28 7.20
N VAL A 15 -13.29 -2.83 8.14
CA VAL A 15 -12.17 -3.73 7.90
C VAL A 15 -12.62 -5.16 8.14
N VAL A 16 -12.45 -6.03 7.14
CA VAL A 16 -12.90 -7.42 7.15
C VAL A 16 -11.70 -8.35 7.22
N TYR A 17 -11.76 -9.29 8.17
CA TYR A 17 -10.72 -10.26 8.45
C TYR A 17 -11.02 -11.61 7.79
N GLY A 18 -10.00 -12.48 7.73
CA GLY A 18 -10.13 -13.83 7.21
C GLY A 18 -10.98 -14.80 8.05
N ASP A 19 -11.22 -14.51 9.33
CA ASP A 19 -11.83 -15.42 10.31
C ASP A 19 -13.22 -14.98 10.84
N ASP A 20 -14.03 -14.37 9.98
CA ASP A 20 -15.36 -13.80 10.28
C ASP A 20 -15.36 -12.61 11.28
N GLN A 21 -14.19 -12.11 11.65
CA GLN A 21 -14.05 -10.89 12.44
C GLN A 21 -14.13 -9.63 11.57
N HIS A 22 -14.50 -8.51 12.18
CA HIS A 22 -14.53 -7.20 11.54
C HIS A 22 -14.30 -6.08 12.54
N ILE A 23 -13.64 -5.01 12.10
CA ILE A 23 -13.56 -3.72 12.79
C ILE A 23 -14.41 -2.74 12.01
N GLY A 24 -15.32 -2.07 12.71
CA GLY A 24 -16.14 -1.00 12.17
C GLY A 24 -15.90 0.28 12.95
N GLU A 25 -15.25 1.27 12.33
CA GLU A 25 -14.95 2.54 12.96
C GLU A 25 -15.71 3.68 12.26
N SER A 26 -16.34 4.54 13.06
CA SER A 26 -17.06 5.70 12.52
C SER A 26 -16.09 6.85 12.25
N GLY A 27 -16.32 7.58 11.16
CA GLY A 27 -15.55 8.79 10.89
C GLY A 27 -15.80 9.92 11.88
N PRO A 28 -15.03 11.03 11.76
CA PRO A 28 -14.07 11.27 10.70
C PRO A 28 -12.72 10.58 10.96
N LEU A 29 -12.16 9.95 9.92
CA LEU A 29 -10.82 9.35 9.96
C LEU A 29 -10.00 9.86 8.78
N ASP A 30 -8.78 10.30 9.05
CA ASP A 30 -7.79 10.59 8.01
C ASP A 30 -7.00 9.35 7.59
N GLU A 31 -6.23 9.48 6.51
CA GLU A 31 -5.44 8.41 5.91
C GLU A 31 -4.51 7.71 6.92
N ASN A 32 -3.84 8.45 7.81
CA ASN A 32 -2.93 7.86 8.79
C ASN A 32 -3.70 7.04 9.84
N GLN A 33 -4.84 7.55 10.29
CA GLN A 33 -5.70 6.83 11.22
C GLN A 33 -6.26 5.55 10.61
N VAL A 34 -6.65 5.60 9.33
CA VAL A 34 -7.10 4.40 8.61
C VAL A 34 -5.97 3.38 8.53
N LEU A 35 -4.75 3.80 8.19
CA LEU A 35 -3.59 2.91 8.15
C LEU A 35 -3.29 2.27 9.51
N GLU A 36 -3.35 3.04 10.60
CA GLU A 36 -3.14 2.53 11.96
C GLU A 36 -4.16 1.43 12.32
N ILE A 37 -5.44 1.63 11.99
CA ILE A 37 -6.51 0.64 12.20
C ILE A 37 -6.26 -0.64 11.38
N VAL A 38 -5.76 -0.49 10.15
CA VAL A 38 -5.46 -1.61 9.26
C VAL A 38 -4.22 -2.38 9.73
N ASP A 39 -3.21 -1.69 10.26
CA ASP A 39 -1.98 -2.31 10.78
C ASP A 39 -2.23 -3.09 12.08
N GLU A 40 -3.18 -2.65 12.92
CA GLU A 40 -3.68 -3.45 14.05
C GLU A 40 -4.39 -4.74 13.61
N ALA A 41 -4.88 -4.77 12.37
CA ALA A 41 -5.68 -5.85 11.80
C ALA A 41 -4.81 -6.83 10.98
N ASP A 42 -4.04 -7.67 11.70
CA ASP A 42 -3.04 -8.60 11.15
C ASP A 42 -3.54 -9.44 9.95
N ASP A 43 -4.83 -9.80 9.87
CA ASP A 43 -5.38 -10.61 8.77
C ASP A 43 -6.43 -9.90 7.92
N THR A 44 -6.19 -8.61 7.62
CA THR A 44 -7.08 -7.81 6.76
C THR A 44 -7.17 -8.39 5.35
N VAL A 45 -8.39 -8.71 4.91
CA VAL A 45 -8.69 -9.22 3.58
C VAL A 45 -9.33 -8.15 2.70
N LYS A 46 -10.23 -7.34 3.26
CA LYS A 46 -10.93 -6.27 2.54
C LYS A 46 -11.20 -5.07 3.42
N ILE A 47 -11.22 -3.89 2.79
CA ILE A 47 -11.48 -2.62 3.44
C ILE A 47 -12.57 -1.90 2.66
N PHE A 48 -13.62 -1.48 3.36
CA PHE A 48 -14.75 -0.78 2.78
C PHE A 48 -14.97 0.59 3.41
N ARG A 49 -15.34 1.55 2.57
CA ARG A 49 -15.99 2.80 3.00
C ARG A 49 -17.49 2.62 2.85
N VAL A 50 -18.21 2.70 3.97
CA VAL A 50 -19.67 2.57 4.00
C VAL A 50 -20.28 3.93 4.30
N ASN A 51 -21.19 4.39 3.44
CA ASN A 51 -22.03 5.56 3.72
C ASN A 51 -23.48 5.11 3.96
N PRO A 52 -23.94 5.04 5.22
CA PRO A 52 -25.32 4.65 5.54
C PRO A 52 -26.37 5.61 5.00
N SER A 53 -26.05 6.90 4.88
CA SER A 53 -26.98 7.94 4.39
C SER A 53 -27.28 7.74 2.90
N GLU A 54 -26.26 7.46 2.11
CA GLU A 54 -26.36 7.21 0.67
C GLU A 54 -26.63 5.73 0.34
N LYS A 55 -26.53 4.85 1.34
CA LYS A 55 -26.60 3.38 1.20
C LYS A 55 -25.57 2.85 0.21
N SER A 56 -24.39 3.46 0.21
CA SER A 56 -23.26 3.05 -0.62
C SER A 56 -22.23 2.27 0.21
N CYS A 57 -21.53 1.38 -0.47
CA CYS A 57 -20.41 0.61 0.04
C CYS A 57 -19.36 0.56 -1.07
N GLU A 58 -18.24 1.21 -0.84
CA GLU A 58 -17.11 1.31 -1.76
C GLU A 58 -15.98 0.42 -1.23
N ASP A 59 -15.46 -0.47 -2.07
CA ASP A 59 -14.25 -1.23 -1.75
C ASP A 59 -13.06 -0.31 -2.00
N ILE A 60 -12.32 0.02 -0.94
CA ILE A 60 -11.17 0.93 -0.97
C ILE A 60 -9.85 0.19 -0.71
N SER A 61 -9.86 -1.14 -0.83
CA SER A 61 -8.70 -1.98 -0.50
C SER A 61 -7.49 -1.64 -1.38
N GLU A 62 -7.73 -1.33 -2.66
CA GLU A 62 -6.68 -0.97 -3.62
C GLU A 62 -6.05 0.37 -3.27
N GLU A 63 -6.87 1.39 -3.01
CA GLU A 63 -6.39 2.72 -2.61
C GLU A 63 -5.57 2.64 -1.31
N ILE A 64 -6.00 1.84 -0.34
CA ILE A 64 -5.24 1.63 0.90
C ILE A 64 -3.94 0.88 0.61
N ALA A 65 -3.94 -0.13 -0.27
CA ALA A 65 -2.74 -0.86 -0.63
C ALA A 65 -1.70 0.04 -1.32
N GLU A 66 -2.13 0.93 -2.22
CA GLU A 66 -1.26 1.94 -2.84
C GLU A 66 -0.57 2.82 -1.79
N VAL A 67 -1.34 3.35 -0.83
CA VAL A 67 -0.79 4.20 0.24
C VAL A 67 0.15 3.39 1.14
N TYR A 68 -0.25 2.18 1.53
CA TYR A 68 0.56 1.30 2.38
C TYR A 68 1.91 0.99 1.72
N ILE A 69 1.92 0.69 0.42
CA ILE A 69 3.14 0.44 -0.37
C ILE A 69 3.98 1.72 -0.51
N GLN A 70 3.38 2.90 -0.66
CA GLN A 70 4.15 4.14 -0.73
C GLN A 70 4.86 4.46 0.59
N GLU A 71 4.19 4.25 1.72
CA GLU A 71 4.75 4.51 3.05
C GLU A 71 5.74 3.41 3.51
N ASN A 72 5.49 2.14 3.14
CA ASN A 72 6.24 0.97 3.64
C ASN A 72 6.98 0.16 2.56
N GLY A 73 6.96 0.58 1.30
CA GLY A 73 7.42 -0.22 0.15
C GLY A 73 8.86 -0.73 0.26
N TRP A 74 9.75 0.07 0.88
CA TRP A 74 11.13 -0.33 1.14
C TRP A 74 11.29 -1.54 2.09
N PHE A 75 10.29 -1.83 2.92
CA PHE A 75 10.31 -2.93 3.89
C PHE A 75 9.65 -4.22 3.35
N LEU A 76 8.88 -4.14 2.26
CA LEU A 76 8.16 -5.29 1.69
C LEU A 76 9.08 -6.30 0.97
N ASP A 77 10.31 -5.90 0.63
CA ASP A 77 11.36 -6.78 0.07
C ASP A 77 12.00 -7.72 1.14
N GLN A 78 11.78 -7.46 2.44
CA GLN A 78 12.49 -8.14 3.53
C GLN A 78 11.73 -9.31 4.18
N ASP A 79 10.95 -10.08 3.42
CA ASP A 79 10.27 -11.29 3.92
C ASP A 79 9.29 -11.00 5.09
N ARG A 80 8.82 -9.74 5.21
CA ARG A 80 7.82 -9.34 6.20
C ARG A 80 6.45 -9.90 5.81
N TYR A 81 5.63 -10.16 6.82
CA TYR A 81 4.24 -10.52 6.60
C TYR A 81 3.54 -9.41 5.80
N VAL A 82 2.96 -9.78 4.66
CA VAL A 82 2.19 -8.88 3.81
C VAL A 82 0.73 -9.23 3.99
N HIS A 83 -0.10 -8.26 4.40
CA HIS A 83 -1.53 -8.51 4.57
C HIS A 83 -2.15 -9.02 3.25
N PRO A 84 -3.13 -9.94 3.32
CA PRO A 84 -3.78 -10.49 2.14
C PRO A 84 -4.26 -9.44 1.13
N PHE A 85 -4.88 -8.35 1.61
CA PHE A 85 -5.38 -7.29 0.73
C PHE A 85 -4.29 -6.57 -0.08
N ILE A 86 -3.07 -6.48 0.46
CA ILE A 86 -1.91 -5.91 -0.24
C ILE A 86 -1.41 -6.92 -1.26
N ARG A 87 -1.29 -8.19 -0.88
CA ARG A 87 -0.78 -9.24 -1.79
C ARG A 87 -1.66 -9.41 -3.03
N GLU A 88 -2.96 -9.20 -2.89
CA GLU A 88 -3.94 -9.29 -3.96
C GLU A 88 -4.16 -7.99 -4.73
N SER A 89 -3.45 -6.90 -4.39
CA SER A 89 -3.62 -5.58 -5.02
C SER A 89 -2.81 -5.43 -6.31
N ASP A 90 -3.35 -4.64 -7.23
CA ASP A 90 -2.66 -4.26 -8.47
C ASP A 90 -1.42 -3.41 -8.15
N ALA A 91 -1.47 -2.61 -7.08
CA ALA A 91 -0.34 -1.81 -6.59
C ALA A 91 0.86 -2.68 -6.17
N TYR A 92 0.62 -3.83 -5.54
CA TYR A 92 1.70 -4.74 -5.15
C TYR A 92 2.27 -5.48 -6.37
N GLU A 93 1.44 -5.87 -7.32
CA GLU A 93 1.92 -6.40 -8.60
C GLU A 93 2.79 -5.37 -9.34
N GLY A 94 2.38 -4.10 -9.35
CA GLY A 94 3.16 -2.98 -9.87
C GLY A 94 4.54 -2.88 -9.20
N LEU A 95 4.58 -2.90 -7.87
CA LEU A 95 5.84 -2.87 -7.10
C LEU A 95 6.77 -4.04 -7.46
N LEU A 96 6.24 -5.27 -7.57
CA LEU A 96 7.03 -6.44 -7.93
C LEU A 96 7.62 -6.34 -9.33
N ASN A 97 6.86 -5.79 -10.29
CA ASN A 97 7.34 -5.55 -11.65
C ASN A 97 8.47 -4.51 -11.66
N ASP A 98 8.31 -3.40 -10.93
CA ASP A 98 9.34 -2.36 -10.83
C ASP A 98 10.65 -2.91 -10.23
N LEU A 99 10.55 -3.72 -9.16
CA LEU A 99 11.71 -4.39 -8.54
C LEU A 99 12.39 -5.38 -9.49
N SER A 100 11.60 -6.13 -10.27
CA SER A 100 12.12 -7.06 -11.27
C SER A 100 12.87 -6.32 -12.38
N ASP A 101 12.33 -5.21 -12.85
CA ASP A 101 12.94 -4.37 -13.88
C ASP A 101 14.23 -3.72 -13.37
N GLU A 102 14.25 -3.23 -12.13
CA GLU A 102 15.45 -2.71 -11.49
C GLU A 102 16.54 -3.79 -11.40
N LYS A 103 16.20 -4.99 -10.94
CA LYS A 103 17.15 -6.11 -10.86
C LYS A 103 17.71 -6.50 -12.23
N TYR A 104 16.87 -6.57 -13.26
CA TYR A 104 17.33 -6.85 -14.62
C TYR A 104 18.29 -5.75 -15.11
N ASN A 105 17.97 -4.48 -14.86
CA ASN A 105 18.83 -3.36 -15.24
C ASN A 105 20.17 -3.41 -14.51
N ASP A 106 20.17 -3.72 -13.22
CA ASP A 106 21.38 -3.89 -12.42
C ASP A 106 22.26 -5.05 -12.91
N GLU A 107 21.65 -6.18 -13.31
CA GLU A 107 22.37 -7.33 -13.88
C GLU A 107 22.96 -7.02 -15.26
N MET A 108 22.23 -6.29 -16.11
CA MET A 108 22.65 -5.99 -17.49
C MET A 108 23.62 -4.82 -17.62
N PHE A 109 23.42 -3.76 -16.81
CA PHE A 109 24.12 -2.49 -16.96
C PHE A 109 25.00 -2.16 -15.74
N GLY A 110 24.95 -2.96 -14.68
CA GLY A 110 25.53 -2.66 -13.37
C GLY A 110 24.60 -1.78 -12.55
N THR A 111 24.78 -1.73 -11.24
CA THR A 111 23.96 -0.90 -10.34
C THR A 111 23.98 0.57 -10.74
N TYR A 112 22.95 1.34 -10.36
CA TYR A 112 22.92 2.79 -10.57
C TYR A 112 24.23 3.48 -10.14
N GLU A 113 24.74 3.12 -8.95
CA GLU A 113 26.01 3.62 -8.44
C GLU A 113 27.21 3.25 -9.33
N GLN A 114 27.26 2.03 -9.86
CA GLN A 114 28.33 1.59 -10.77
C GLN A 114 28.26 2.30 -12.12
N GLN A 115 27.05 2.55 -12.63
CA GLN A 115 26.83 3.26 -13.89
C GLN A 115 27.21 4.73 -13.78
N HIS A 116 26.92 5.37 -12.64
CA HIS A 116 27.07 6.81 -12.42
C HIS A 116 28.32 7.16 -11.60
N ARG A 117 29.17 6.17 -11.31
CA ARG A 117 30.45 6.41 -10.64
C ARG A 117 31.35 7.24 -11.54
N LEU A 118 31.64 8.47 -11.10
CA LEU A 118 32.65 9.33 -11.71
C LEU A 118 33.99 8.58 -11.77
N ARG A 119 34.52 8.46 -12.98
CA ARG A 119 35.87 7.94 -13.20
C ARG A 119 36.86 9.08 -13.03
N LEU A 120 38.10 8.73 -12.72
CA LEU A 120 39.20 9.69 -12.51
C LEU A 120 39.42 10.62 -13.72
N HIS A 121 39.00 10.20 -14.92
CA HIS A 121 39.07 10.99 -16.16
C HIS A 121 37.88 11.95 -16.37
N ASP A 122 36.79 11.83 -15.60
CA ASP A 122 35.62 12.73 -15.69
C ASP A 122 35.83 14.01 -14.86
N VAL A 123 36.88 14.05 -14.04
CA VAL A 123 37.18 15.11 -13.06
C VAL A 123 38.53 15.81 -13.34
N LEU A 124 39.23 15.41 -14.40
CA LEU A 124 40.50 15.98 -14.87
C LEU A 124 40.30 16.77 -16.16
#